data_AF-A0A3M1LYA9-F1
#
_entry.id   AF-A0A3M1LYA9-F1
#
_cell.length_a   1.000
_cell.length_b   1.000
_cell.length_c   1.000
_cell.angle_alpha   90.00
_cell.angle_beta   90.00
_cell.angle_gamma   90.00
#
_symmetry.space_group_name_H-M   'P 1'
#
loop_
_entity.id
_entity.type
_entity.pdbx_description
1 polymer ?
#
loop_
_entity_poly.entity_id
_entity_poly.type
_entity_poly.pdbx_seq_one_letter_code
_entity_poly.pdbx_strand_id
1 'polypeptide(L)' 'CPLEEAARQVLGAVTALGGRGGIIALDREGSIAMTFTTASLARAWRRSDGRSGVELYASASASTRA' A
#
# COMPACT_ATOMS: atom_id res chain seq x y z
N CYS A 1 16.47 4.18 -1.66
CA CYS A 1 15.61 3.03 -2.03
C CYS A 1 14.23 3.58 -2.37
N PRO A 2 13.50 3.00 -3.33
CA PRO A 2 12.12 3.39 -3.59
C PRO A 2 11.25 3.22 -2.33
N LEU A 3 10.32 4.14 -2.07
CA LEU A 3 9.45 4.14 -0.89
C LEU A 3 8.70 2.82 -0.71
N GLU A 4 8.17 2.28 -1.80
CA GLU A 4 7.43 1.02 -1.80
C GLU A 4 8.30 -0.18 -1.41
N GLU A 5 9.56 -0.19 -1.83
CA GLU A 5 10.53 -1.21 -1.45
C GLU A 5 10.82 -1.17 0.06
N ALA A 6 11.05 0.02 0.60
CA ALA A 6 11.25 0.21 2.02
C ALA A 6 10.02 -0.24 2.84
N ALA A 7 8.81 0.12 2.40
CA ALA A 7 7.56 -0.29 3.06
C ALA A 7 7.39 -1.81 3.08
N ARG A 8 7.70 -2.49 1.97
CA ARG A 8 7.67 -3.96 1.90
C ARG A 8 8.70 -4.62 2.83
N GLN A 9 9.92 -4.09 2.92
CA GLN A 9 10.94 -4.64 3.81
C GLN A 9 10.53 -4.53 5.29
N VAL A 10 9.97 -3.39 5.70
CA VAL A 10 9.47 -3.21 7.07
C VAL A 10 8.33 -4.19 7.37
N LEU A 11 7.36 -4.33 6.47
CA LEU A 11 6.29 -5.31 6.64
C LEU A 11 6.81 -6.75 6.66
N GLY A 12 7.84 -7.07 5.87
CA GLY A 12 8.52 -8.35 5.93
C GLY A 12 9.11 -8.64 7.31
N ALA A 13 9.81 -7.67 7.90
CA ALA A 13 10.36 -7.80 9.24
C ALA A 13 9.26 -7.99 10.31
N VAL A 14 8.16 -7.22 10.24
CA VAL A 14 7.01 -7.37 11.14
C VAL A 14 6.36 -8.75 10.99
N THR A 15 6.22 -9.23 9.74
CA THR A 15 5.62 -10.53 9.44
C THR A 15 6.48 -11.68 9.94
N ALA A 16 7.82 -11.56 9.85
CA ALA A 16 8.75 -12.56 10.38
C ALA A 16 8.65 -12.72 11.91
N LEU A 17 8.19 -11.68 12.61
CA LEU A 17 7.90 -11.71 14.05
C LEU A 17 6.47 -12.18 14.38
N GLY A 18 5.70 -12.62 13.39
CA GLY A 18 4.30 -13.05 13.53
C GLY A 18 3.28 -11.90 13.52
N GLY A 19 3.73 -10.66 13.29
CA GLY A 19 2.86 -9.49 13.17
C GLY A 19 2.10 -9.44 11.85
N ARG A 20 0.94 -8.77 11.85
CA ARG A 20 0.15 -8.48 10.66
C ARG A 20 -0.28 -7.02 10.70
N GLY A 21 -0.31 -6.36 9.54
CA GLY A 21 -0.73 -4.97 9.47
C GLY A 21 -0.58 -4.36 8.09
N GLY A 22 -0.55 -3.03 8.05
CA GLY A 22 -0.33 -2.26 6.83
C GLY A 22 0.44 -0.99 7.12
N ILE A 23 1.04 -0.44 6.06
CA ILE A 23 1.79 0.80 6.06
C ILE A 23 1.22 1.69 4.96
N ILE A 24 0.94 2.94 5.33
CA ILE A 24 0.68 4.02 4.40
C ILE A 24 1.81 5.03 4.56
N ALA A 25 2.54 5.29 3.49
CA ALA A 25 3.69 6.19 3.49
C ALA A 25 3.65 7.16 2.30
N LEU A 26 4.22 8.34 2.51
CA LEU A 26 4.38 9.40 1.53
C LEU A 26 5.82 9.93 1.61
N ASP A 27 6.51 10.02 0.48
CA ASP A 27 7.84 10.63 0.41
C ASP A 27 7.80 12.09 -0.05
N ARG A 28 8.96 12.76 -0.05
CA ARG A 28 9.09 14.18 -0.43
C ARG A 28 8.83 14.42 -1.93
N GLU A 29 8.96 13.39 -2.75
CA GLU A 29 8.63 13.40 -4.18
C GLU A 29 7.11 13.21 -4.42
N GLY A 30 6.32 12.94 -3.37
CA GLY A 30 4.89 12.73 -3.45
C GLY A 30 4.48 11.32 -3.85
N SER A 31 5.42 10.36 -3.84
CA SER A 31 5.12 8.94 -4.05
C SER A 31 4.35 8.40 -2.86
N ILE A 32 3.31 7.61 -3.12
CA ILE A 32 2.48 7.01 -2.08
C ILE A 32 2.70 5.50 -2.11
N ALA A 33 3.04 4.91 -0.97
CA ALA A 33 3.09 3.46 -0.79
C ALA A 33 1.98 3.00 0.16
N MET A 34 1.24 1.97 -0.23
CA MET A 34 0.11 1.42 0.51
C MET A 34 0.21 -0.11 0.52
N THR A 35 1.04 -0.64 1.41
CA THR A 35 1.32 -2.08 1.48
C THR A 35 0.69 -2.66 2.74
N PHE A 36 0.20 -3.90 2.68
CA PHE A 36 -0.39 -4.58 3.82
C PHE A 36 -0.27 -6.09 3.71
N THR A 37 -0.28 -6.77 4.86
CA THR A 37 -0.27 -8.23 5.00
C THR A 37 -1.58 -8.78 5.58
N THR A 38 -2.51 -7.90 5.91
CA THR A 38 -3.89 -8.21 6.32
C THR A 38 -4.78 -8.56 5.13
N ALA A 39 -5.99 -9.06 5.39
CA ALA A 39 -6.97 -9.32 4.32
C ALA A 39 -7.46 -8.03 3.63
N SER A 40 -7.43 -6.91 4.35
CA SER A 40 -7.87 -5.60 3.89
C SER A 40 -7.09 -4.49 4.58
N LEU A 41 -7.05 -3.33 3.92
CA LEU A 41 -6.54 -2.08 4.48
C LEU A 41 -7.46 -0.96 4.00
N ALA A 42 -8.34 -0.51 4.89
CA ALA A 42 -9.16 0.67 4.65
C ALA A 42 -8.26 1.90 4.55
N ARG A 43 -8.22 2.51 3.37
CA ARG A 43 -7.30 3.60 3.05
C ARG A 43 -7.94 4.59 2.08
N ALA A 44 -7.52 5.85 2.20
CA ALA A 44 -7.89 6.91 1.29
C ALA A 44 -6.68 7.80 1.04
N TRP A 45 -6.66 8.45 -0.13
CA TRP A 45 -5.61 9.40 -0.48
C TRP A 45 -6.15 10.50 -1.39
N ARG A 46 -5.47 11.64 -1.36
CA ARG A 46 -5.75 12.78 -2.24
C ARG A 46 -4.44 13.47 -2.59
N ARG A 47 -4.29 13.81 -3.87
CA ARG A 47 -3.18 14.57 -4.43
C ARG A 47 -3.61 16.00 -4.74
N SER A 48 -2.64 16.90 -4.76
CA SER A 48 -2.85 18.32 -5.06
C SER A 48 -3.35 18.56 -6.50
N ASP A 49 -3.11 17.61 -7.40
CA ASP A 49 -3.62 17.62 -8.78
C ASP A 49 -5.08 17.17 -8.92
N GLY A 50 -5.77 16.94 -7.79
CA GLY A 50 -7.18 16.53 -7.77
C GLY A 50 -7.40 15.02 -7.86
N ARG A 51 -6.36 14.19 -8.09
CA ARG A 51 -6.51 12.73 -8.04
C ARG A 51 -6.75 12.28 -6.60
N SER A 52 -7.64 11.30 -6.42
CA SER A 52 -7.93 10.70 -5.12
C SER A 52 -8.38 9.25 -5.28
N GLY A 53 -8.30 8.48 -4.21
CA GLY A 53 -8.81 7.11 -4.16
C GLY A 53 -9.24 6.73 -2.75
N VAL A 54 -10.20 5.82 -2.67
CA VAL A 54 -10.63 5.16 -1.43
C VAL A 54 -10.70 3.67 -1.74
N GLU A 55 -10.00 2.86 -0.94
CA GLU A 55 -9.87 1.43 -1.15
C GLU A 55 -10.00 0.70 0.19
N LEU A 56 -10.59 -0.48 0.16
CA LEU A 56 -10.71 -1.36 1.33
C LEU A 56 -9.88 -2.64 1.13
N TYR A 57 -9.95 -3.22 -0.07
CA TYR A 57 -9.28 -4.48 -0.41
C TYR A 57 -8.10 -4.23 -1.37
N ALA A 58 -7.32 -5.28 -1.65
CA ALA A 58 -6.38 -5.25 -2.77
C ALA A 58 -7.20 -5.12 -4.06
N SER A 59 -6.86 -4.16 -4.94
CA SER A 59 -7.51 -4.10 -6.25
C SER A 59 -7.08 -5.33 -7.05
N ALA A 60 -8.00 -6.28 -7.27
CA ALA A 60 -7.77 -7.33 -8.23
C ALA A 60 -7.63 -6.67 -9.60
N SER A 61 -6.44 -6.73 -10.20
CA SER A 61 -6.32 -6.49 -11.64
C SER A 61 -7.16 -7.56 -12.32
N ALA A 62 -8.32 -7.18 -12.86
CA ALA A 62 -9.11 -8.05 -13.70
C ALA A 62 -8.27 -8.41 -14.93
N SER A 63 -7.57 -9.54 -14.86
CA SER A 63 -7.03 -10.20 -16.03
C SER A 63 -8.23 -10.80 -16.76
N THR A 64 -8.77 -10.06 -17.72
CA THR A 64 -9.70 -10.57 -18.72
C THR A 64 -9.12 -11.87 -19.29
N ARG A 65 -9.75 -13.00 -18.97
CA ARG A 65 -9.60 -14.22 -19.77
C ARG A 65 -10.37 -13.98 -21.05
N ALA A 66 -9.64 -13.90 -22.17
CA ALA A 66 -10.19 -14.16 -23.50
C ALA A 66 -10.45 -15.66 -23.65
#